data_AF-A0AAW0IWN5-F1
#
_entry.id   AF-A0AAW0IWN5-F1
#
_cell.length_a   1.000
_cell.length_b   1.000
_cell.length_c   1.000
_cell.angle_alpha   90.00
_cell.angle_beta   90.00
_cell.angle_gamma   90.00
#
_symmetry.space_group_name_H-M   'P 1'
#
loop_
_entity.id
_entity.type
_entity.pdbx_description
1 polymer ?
#
loop_
_entity_poly.entity_id
_entity_poly.type
_entity_poly.pdbx_seq_one_letter_code
_entity_poly.pdbx_strand_id
1 'polypeptide(L)'
;MTKENVLSFLSCYRQLNNTPYMFPSDLMICIRDLWWLRTRHGVKNPLNCILFGPDWQSILPITDLPFIDDSDNCYGKVIHEYKEELNSMGVIVEFKDGAKFVVEGICSPSDSTSITPATVFSLLECIRILMQARNYFSPIALSIRISKKWLKTTIGYRFPDKCLLFNSSWGSYLKRTDGPFIDEDFYGVTLDFRKGYPLIASHLDFHVQLPTIVRIYNYLSKCGWKPDSEVAKRIWIPNLNQIGEWVITEECVLHDKDGLFSSQLKVLDKYLETELLDFFSNAFGVGEYPSVDKYCNLWKVWESSGHRLSHADCCKFWSFVSKHGSAETLADRLVKLPVESSDSDRILLSNKHDVFIADDPQLKDLFERFSSQPLFEETSSVDVAQLNQVNPKEILIAKGLVMLILGFLANPVMKMGAKKRHETIQGLLNITFLETVEPITVNYSLSLSSGEIVNARASKIIHLNRKASMFFAQKLDRSSGYKNLIEYATYFSEAISEGVLWEKNDHVGALSELIKLAFMLEFNEEAVIFLMKPKNLQIIKKDKKFLASAFPSD
;
A
#
# COMPACT_ATOMS: atom_id res chain seq x y z
N MET A 1 -55.22 48.03 -24.57
CA MET A 1 -55.71 48.77 -25.75
C MET A 1 -55.92 47.80 -26.90
N THR A 2 -56.86 48.07 -27.81
CA THR A 2 -56.99 47.31 -29.07
C THR A 2 -55.86 47.69 -30.04
N LYS A 3 -55.67 46.87 -31.09
CA LYS A 3 -54.70 47.14 -32.16
C LYS A 3 -54.89 48.54 -32.76
N GLU A 4 -56.14 48.85 -33.11
CA GLU A 4 -56.53 50.10 -33.77
C GLU A 4 -56.18 51.30 -32.89
N ASN A 5 -56.49 51.23 -31.59
CA ASN A 5 -56.21 52.31 -30.66
C ASN A 5 -54.70 52.58 -30.51
N VAL A 6 -53.88 51.53 -30.52
CA VAL A 6 -52.41 51.67 -30.46
C VAL A 6 -51.88 52.34 -31.73
N LEU A 7 -52.30 51.86 -32.91
CA LEU A 7 -51.84 52.43 -34.18
C LEU A 7 -52.33 53.88 -34.37
N SER A 8 -53.58 54.17 -34.00
CA SER A 8 -54.11 55.54 -34.00
C SER A 8 -53.35 56.45 -33.04
N PHE A 9 -52.99 55.95 -31.85
CA PHE A 9 -52.18 56.70 -30.89
C PHE A 9 -50.78 57.02 -31.46
N LEU A 10 -50.09 56.03 -32.02
CA LEU A 10 -48.77 56.23 -32.64
C LEU A 10 -48.85 57.19 -33.84
N SER A 11 -49.90 57.09 -34.65
CA SER A 11 -50.15 58.04 -35.75
C SER A 11 -50.39 59.47 -35.26
N CYS A 12 -51.14 59.63 -34.17
CA CYS A 12 -51.38 60.94 -33.56
C CYS A 12 -50.07 61.52 -32.99
N TYR A 13 -49.27 60.70 -32.32
CA TYR A 13 -47.97 61.09 -31.78
C TYR A 13 -46.99 61.52 -32.90
N ARG A 14 -46.93 60.77 -34.01
CA ARG A 14 -46.16 61.15 -35.21
C ARG A 14 -46.58 62.53 -35.73
N GLN A 15 -47.88 62.76 -35.88
CA GLN A 15 -48.39 64.04 -36.36
C GLN A 15 -47.99 65.17 -35.43
N LEU A 16 -48.11 64.99 -34.11
CA LEU A 16 -47.70 65.99 -33.14
C LEU A 16 -46.19 66.29 -33.21
N ASN A 17 -45.35 65.28 -33.34
CA ASN A 17 -43.90 65.46 -33.49
C ASN A 17 -43.50 66.26 -34.75
N ASN A 18 -44.36 66.30 -35.77
CA ASN A 18 -44.17 67.12 -36.97
C ASN A 18 -44.70 68.56 -36.81
N THR A 19 -45.18 68.93 -35.62
CA THR A 19 -45.64 70.29 -35.28
C THR A 19 -44.64 70.98 -34.33
N PRO A 20 -44.70 72.32 -34.18
CA PRO A 20 -43.89 73.01 -33.17
C PRO A 20 -44.33 72.73 -31.71
N TYR A 21 -45.42 71.99 -31.49
CA TYR A 21 -45.92 71.67 -30.16
C TYR A 21 -45.17 70.47 -29.58
N MET A 22 -44.65 70.63 -28.35
CA MET A 22 -44.01 69.53 -27.63
C MET A 22 -45.04 68.62 -26.98
N PHE A 23 -44.83 67.31 -27.12
CA PHE A 23 -45.57 66.33 -26.34
C PHE A 23 -45.29 66.54 -24.84
N PRO A 24 -46.32 66.63 -23.97
CA PRO A 24 -46.11 66.89 -22.54
C PRO A 24 -45.23 65.81 -21.88
N SER A 25 -44.12 66.23 -21.27
CA SER A 25 -43.15 65.33 -20.62
C SER A 25 -43.78 64.47 -19.53
N ASP A 26 -44.70 65.03 -18.74
CA ASP A 26 -45.39 64.31 -17.66
C ASP A 26 -46.26 63.17 -18.20
N LEU A 27 -46.92 63.41 -19.34
CA LEU A 27 -47.76 62.39 -19.98
C LEU A 27 -46.89 61.32 -20.66
N MET A 28 -45.71 61.69 -21.13
CA MET A 28 -44.73 60.74 -21.65
C MET A 28 -44.26 59.78 -20.55
N ILE A 29 -43.99 60.26 -19.33
CA ILE A 29 -43.67 59.38 -18.18
C ILE A 29 -44.78 58.34 -17.99
N CYS A 30 -46.05 58.76 -17.98
CA CYS A 30 -47.18 57.83 -17.87
C CYS A 30 -47.20 56.81 -19.01
N ILE A 31 -46.98 57.22 -20.27
CA ILE A 31 -46.95 56.29 -21.41
C ILE A 31 -45.84 55.24 -21.26
N ARG A 32 -44.67 55.65 -20.79
CA ARG A 32 -43.50 54.78 -20.64
C ARG A 32 -43.68 53.75 -19.52
N ASP A 33 -44.49 54.07 -18.52
CA ASP A 33 -44.72 53.21 -17.35
C ASP A 33 -45.98 52.33 -17.47
N LEU A 34 -47.01 52.79 -18.18
CA LEU A 34 -48.28 52.08 -18.34
C LEU A 34 -48.15 50.84 -19.24
N TRP A 35 -48.93 49.80 -18.93
CA TRP A 35 -48.93 48.54 -19.66
C TRP A 35 -49.95 48.59 -20.80
N TRP A 36 -49.49 48.91 -22.01
CA TRP A 36 -50.39 49.07 -23.16
C TRP A 36 -49.89 48.44 -24.47
N LEU A 37 -48.60 48.08 -24.56
CA LEU A 37 -48.04 47.41 -25.73
C LEU A 37 -48.15 45.89 -25.58
N ARG A 38 -48.75 45.22 -26.57
CA ARG A 38 -48.83 43.77 -26.62
C ARG A 38 -47.52 43.17 -27.15
N THR A 39 -46.93 42.31 -26.36
CA THR A 39 -45.72 41.54 -26.70
C THR A 39 -46.07 40.05 -26.79
N ARG A 40 -45.13 39.26 -27.27
CA ARG A 40 -45.20 37.79 -27.22
C ARG A 40 -45.25 37.24 -25.78
N HIS A 41 -44.92 38.07 -24.79
CA HIS A 41 -45.00 37.79 -23.35
C HIS A 41 -46.21 38.46 -22.67
N GLY A 42 -47.24 38.83 -23.42
CA GLY A 42 -48.40 39.57 -22.91
C GLY A 42 -48.21 41.09 -22.97
N VAL A 43 -49.08 41.83 -22.27
CA VAL A 43 -49.07 43.31 -22.33
C VAL A 43 -48.00 43.85 -21.40
N LYS A 44 -47.11 44.70 -21.91
CA LYS A 44 -45.99 45.33 -21.19
C LYS A 44 -45.99 46.84 -21.41
N ASN A 45 -45.17 47.54 -20.62
CA ASN A 45 -44.87 48.95 -20.86
C ASN A 45 -43.75 49.10 -21.90
N PRO A 46 -43.66 50.25 -22.60
CA PRO A 46 -42.64 50.48 -23.63
C PRO A 46 -41.20 50.17 -23.20
N LEU A 47 -40.82 50.53 -21.97
CA LEU A 47 -39.48 50.30 -21.41
C LEU A 47 -39.09 48.82 -21.32
N ASN A 48 -40.08 47.91 -21.35
CA ASN A 48 -39.89 46.46 -21.29
C ASN A 48 -40.28 45.75 -22.59
N CYS A 49 -40.27 46.47 -23.72
CA CYS A 49 -40.59 45.96 -25.05
C CYS A 49 -39.39 46.07 -25.99
N ILE A 50 -39.30 45.13 -26.92
CA ILE A 50 -38.32 45.15 -28.01
C ILE A 50 -39.06 45.16 -29.35
N LEU A 51 -38.71 46.06 -30.25
CA LEU A 51 -39.16 45.98 -31.64
C LEU A 51 -38.24 45.01 -32.39
N PHE A 52 -38.80 43.91 -32.88
CA PHE A 52 -38.00 42.88 -33.56
C PHE A 52 -37.34 43.43 -34.83
N GLY A 53 -36.06 43.11 -35.04
CA GLY A 53 -35.31 43.48 -36.23
C GLY A 53 -34.35 42.37 -36.66
N PRO A 54 -33.75 42.45 -37.86
CA PRO A 54 -32.86 41.41 -38.39
C PRO A 54 -31.69 41.06 -37.47
N ASP A 55 -31.14 42.04 -36.76
CA ASP A 55 -29.99 41.87 -35.86
C ASP A 55 -30.30 40.96 -34.65
N TRP A 56 -31.58 40.77 -34.33
CA TRP A 56 -32.03 39.92 -33.23
C TRP A 56 -32.12 38.44 -33.63
N GLN A 57 -32.08 38.11 -34.92
CA GLN A 57 -32.29 36.76 -35.42
C GLN A 57 -31.27 35.76 -34.87
N SER A 58 -30.02 36.18 -34.68
CA SER A 58 -28.93 35.31 -34.21
C SER A 58 -29.12 34.88 -32.75
N ILE A 59 -29.76 35.69 -31.91
CA ILE A 59 -29.85 35.45 -30.47
C ILE A 59 -31.09 34.65 -30.06
N LEU A 60 -32.14 34.63 -30.90
CA LEU A 60 -33.40 33.90 -30.66
C LEU A 60 -33.23 32.44 -30.20
N PRO A 61 -32.27 31.65 -30.71
CA PRO A 61 -32.13 30.25 -30.29
C PRO A 61 -31.82 30.04 -28.80
N ILE A 62 -31.28 31.07 -28.13
CA ILE A 62 -30.80 30.98 -26.74
C ILE A 62 -31.45 32.02 -25.83
N THR A 63 -32.40 32.82 -26.31
CA THR A 63 -33.09 33.83 -25.51
C THR A 63 -34.59 33.81 -25.67
N ASP A 64 -35.27 34.14 -24.58
CA ASP A 64 -36.70 34.43 -24.57
C ASP A 64 -36.89 35.93 -24.29
N LEU A 65 -37.28 36.69 -25.31
CA LEU A 65 -37.26 38.15 -25.30
C LEU A 65 -38.66 38.75 -25.53
N PRO A 66 -38.98 39.89 -24.88
CA PRO A 66 -40.31 40.50 -24.94
C PRO A 66 -40.51 41.32 -26.23
N PHE A 67 -40.48 40.65 -27.37
CA PHE A 67 -40.74 41.29 -28.66
C PHE A 67 -42.19 41.74 -28.77
N ILE A 68 -42.42 42.95 -29.29
CA ILE A 68 -43.74 43.42 -29.70
C ILE A 68 -44.37 42.37 -30.63
N ASP A 69 -45.65 42.06 -30.41
CA ASP A 69 -46.37 41.05 -31.17
C ASP A 69 -46.75 41.62 -32.55
N ASP A 70 -45.80 41.48 -33.47
CA ASP A 70 -45.88 41.90 -34.87
C ASP A 70 -46.48 40.83 -35.79
N SER A 71 -47.12 39.79 -35.22
CA SER A 71 -47.87 38.80 -35.99
C SER A 71 -49.10 39.42 -36.65
N ASP A 72 -49.55 38.83 -37.75
CA ASP A 72 -50.72 39.34 -38.51
C ASP A 72 -52.01 39.34 -37.66
N ASN A 73 -52.08 38.45 -36.66
CA ASN A 73 -53.18 38.36 -35.70
C ASN A 73 -53.14 39.44 -34.59
N CYS A 74 -52.05 40.20 -34.48
CA CYS A 74 -51.90 41.30 -33.54
C CYS A 74 -51.61 42.60 -34.30
N TYR A 75 -50.46 43.24 -34.12
CA TYR A 75 -50.20 44.53 -34.77
C TYR A 75 -49.89 44.39 -36.25
N GLY A 76 -49.36 43.25 -36.70
CA GLY A 76 -48.86 43.06 -38.06
C GLY A 76 -47.64 43.93 -38.36
N LYS A 77 -47.17 43.89 -39.60
CA LYS A 77 -45.93 44.60 -39.98
C LYS A 77 -46.03 46.13 -39.97
N VAL A 78 -47.23 46.69 -39.98
CA VAL A 78 -47.46 48.16 -39.89
C VAL A 78 -46.88 48.78 -38.61
N ILE A 79 -46.71 48.01 -37.52
CA ILE A 79 -46.10 48.52 -36.29
C ILE A 79 -44.65 48.98 -36.49
N HIS A 80 -43.93 48.36 -37.44
CA HIS A 80 -42.55 48.71 -37.76
C HIS A 80 -42.44 50.06 -38.45
N GLU A 81 -43.51 50.57 -39.06
CA GLU A 81 -43.55 51.92 -39.60
C GLU A 81 -43.37 52.97 -38.50
N TYR A 82 -43.74 52.66 -37.25
CA TYR A 82 -43.66 53.53 -36.08
C TYR A 82 -42.38 53.36 -35.24
N LYS A 83 -41.29 52.88 -35.86
CA LYS A 83 -39.99 52.61 -35.20
C LYS A 83 -39.50 53.79 -34.35
N GLU A 84 -39.48 55.00 -34.92
CA GLU A 84 -38.95 56.19 -34.24
C GLU A 84 -39.82 56.63 -33.06
N GLU A 85 -41.14 56.55 -33.22
CA GLU A 85 -42.10 56.86 -32.15
C GLU A 85 -42.00 55.88 -30.99
N LEU A 86 -41.88 54.58 -31.30
CA LEU A 86 -41.70 53.54 -30.28
C LEU A 86 -40.37 53.72 -29.55
N ASN A 87 -39.30 54.05 -30.27
CA ASN A 87 -37.98 54.32 -29.69
C ASN A 87 -38.01 55.53 -28.75
N SER A 88 -38.69 56.62 -29.10
CA SER A 88 -38.81 57.80 -28.23
C SER A 88 -39.58 57.49 -26.94
N MET A 89 -40.53 56.55 -27.00
CA MET A 89 -41.25 56.01 -25.84
C MET A 89 -40.40 54.98 -25.05
N GLY A 90 -39.20 54.64 -25.51
CA GLY A 90 -38.27 53.76 -24.81
C GLY A 90 -38.43 52.27 -25.12
N VAL A 91 -39.16 51.92 -26.18
CA VAL A 91 -39.06 50.57 -26.78
C VAL A 91 -37.64 50.41 -27.32
N ILE A 92 -37.01 49.28 -27.03
CA ILE A 92 -35.68 48.99 -27.56
C ILE A 92 -35.82 48.58 -29.02
N VAL A 93 -35.09 49.29 -29.88
CA VAL A 93 -35.09 49.02 -31.32
C VAL A 93 -33.74 48.46 -31.77
N GLU A 94 -32.65 49.08 -31.30
CA GLU A 94 -31.29 48.69 -31.68
C GLU A 94 -30.77 47.56 -30.79
N PHE A 95 -30.08 46.58 -31.37
CA PHE A 95 -29.60 45.39 -30.66
C PHE A 95 -28.68 45.72 -29.47
N LYS A 96 -27.77 46.66 -29.66
CA LYS A 96 -26.80 47.12 -28.65
C LYS A 96 -27.47 47.62 -27.36
N ASP A 97 -28.65 48.24 -27.49
CA ASP A 97 -29.36 48.86 -26.37
C ASP A 97 -30.15 47.83 -25.56
N GLY A 98 -30.37 46.64 -26.10
CA GLY A 98 -31.03 45.53 -25.39
C GLY A 98 -30.11 44.43 -24.89
N ALA A 99 -28.81 44.68 -24.78
CA ALA A 99 -27.86 43.73 -24.18
C ALA A 99 -28.32 43.21 -22.80
N LYS A 100 -28.98 44.07 -22.00
CA LYS A 100 -29.56 43.69 -20.71
C LYS A 100 -30.65 42.62 -20.87
N PHE A 101 -31.59 42.83 -21.80
CA PHE A 101 -32.67 41.88 -22.06
C PHE A 101 -32.12 40.55 -22.57
N VAL A 102 -31.09 40.58 -23.42
CA VAL A 102 -30.42 39.37 -23.89
C VAL A 102 -29.86 38.54 -22.74
N VAL A 103 -29.13 39.15 -21.81
CA VAL A 103 -28.54 38.42 -20.67
C VAL A 103 -29.59 37.95 -19.65
N GLU A 104 -30.65 38.72 -19.44
CA GLU A 104 -31.76 38.32 -18.55
C GLU A 104 -32.63 37.22 -19.16
N GLY A 105 -32.78 37.23 -20.48
CA GLY A 105 -33.58 36.28 -21.24
C GLY A 105 -32.85 35.00 -21.63
N ILE A 106 -31.58 34.78 -21.23
CA ILE A 106 -30.84 33.56 -21.61
C ILE A 106 -31.58 32.32 -21.11
N CYS A 107 -32.00 31.50 -22.06
CA CYS A 107 -32.63 30.21 -21.84
C CYS A 107 -31.66 29.08 -22.18
N SER A 108 -31.91 27.89 -21.63
CA SER A 108 -31.15 26.71 -22.07
C SER A 108 -31.64 26.32 -23.47
N PRO A 109 -30.75 26.13 -24.45
CA PRO A 109 -31.15 25.75 -25.80
C PRO A 109 -31.94 24.44 -25.73
N SER A 110 -33.14 24.42 -26.31
CA SER A 110 -33.97 23.20 -26.35
C SER A 110 -33.38 22.17 -27.32
N ASP A 111 -32.78 22.64 -28.42
CA ASP A 111 -32.04 21.84 -29.39
C ASP A 111 -30.60 22.34 -29.53
N SER A 112 -29.64 21.42 -29.40
CA SER A 112 -28.19 21.71 -29.50
C SER A 112 -27.75 22.14 -30.90
N THR A 113 -28.54 21.85 -31.94
CA THR A 113 -28.27 22.23 -33.33
C THR A 113 -28.64 23.67 -33.66
N SER A 114 -29.39 24.34 -32.79
CA SER A 114 -29.89 25.70 -33.04
C SER A 114 -28.86 26.80 -32.73
N ILE A 115 -27.83 26.49 -31.94
CA ILE A 115 -26.76 27.43 -31.61
C ILE A 115 -25.76 27.48 -32.76
N THR A 116 -25.62 28.66 -33.37
CA THR A 116 -24.60 28.95 -34.39
C THR A 116 -23.42 29.74 -33.78
N PRO A 117 -22.27 29.83 -34.47
CA PRO A 117 -21.19 30.71 -34.03
C PRO A 117 -21.67 32.16 -33.91
N ALA A 118 -22.50 32.63 -34.84
CA ALA A 118 -23.09 33.96 -34.80
C ALA A 118 -23.93 34.20 -33.53
N THR A 119 -24.72 33.21 -33.10
CA THR A 119 -25.48 33.25 -31.84
C THR A 119 -24.58 33.53 -30.63
N VAL A 120 -23.46 32.80 -30.55
CA VAL A 120 -22.50 32.93 -29.44
C VAL A 120 -21.76 34.26 -29.50
N PHE A 121 -21.33 34.71 -30.68
CA PHE A 121 -20.68 36.00 -30.83
C PHE A 121 -21.62 37.17 -30.49
N SER A 122 -22.90 37.09 -30.87
CA SER A 122 -23.90 38.09 -30.46
C SER A 122 -24.09 38.13 -28.93
N LEU A 123 -24.12 36.97 -28.27
CA LEU A 123 -24.18 36.92 -26.80
C LEU A 123 -22.93 37.52 -26.15
N LEU A 124 -21.74 37.16 -26.64
CA LEU A 124 -20.47 37.69 -26.14
C LEU A 124 -20.38 39.20 -26.34
N GLU A 125 -20.92 39.73 -27.44
CA GLU A 125 -21.00 41.17 -27.67
C GLU A 125 -21.92 41.85 -26.64
N CYS A 126 -23.08 41.27 -26.33
CA CYS A 126 -23.95 41.78 -25.25
C CYS A 126 -23.24 41.77 -23.88
N ILE A 127 -22.51 40.68 -23.56
CA ILE A 127 -21.72 40.60 -22.33
C ILE A 127 -20.65 41.69 -22.31
N ARG A 128 -19.95 41.91 -23.43
CA ARG A 128 -18.92 42.94 -23.58
C ARG A 128 -19.49 44.34 -23.34
N ILE A 129 -20.64 44.66 -23.94
CA ILE A 129 -21.35 45.94 -23.75
C ILE A 129 -21.69 46.13 -22.26
N LEU A 130 -22.24 45.11 -21.60
CA LEU A 130 -22.61 45.20 -20.18
C LEU A 130 -21.40 45.34 -19.25
N MET A 131 -20.29 44.66 -19.56
CA MET A 131 -19.04 44.79 -18.81
C MET A 131 -18.43 46.19 -18.91
N GLN A 132 -18.52 46.82 -20.09
CA GLN A 132 -18.03 48.18 -20.31
C GLN A 132 -18.91 49.24 -19.63
N ALA A 133 -20.22 49.01 -19.58
CA ALA A 133 -21.18 49.98 -19.07
C ALA A 133 -21.21 50.13 -17.54
N ARG A 134 -20.49 49.29 -16.77
CA ARG A 134 -20.26 49.27 -15.29
C ARG A 134 -21.47 49.41 -14.34
N ASN A 135 -22.65 49.81 -14.81
CA ASN A 135 -23.79 50.22 -14.00
C ASN A 135 -24.97 49.22 -14.05
N TYR A 136 -24.94 48.21 -14.94
CA TYR A 136 -26.10 47.34 -15.18
C TYR A 136 -26.08 46.04 -14.37
N PHE A 137 -24.90 45.44 -14.16
CA PHE A 137 -24.76 44.22 -13.38
C PHE A 137 -23.49 44.25 -12.53
N SER A 138 -23.57 43.69 -11.33
CA SER A 138 -22.35 43.25 -10.65
C SER A 138 -21.76 42.05 -11.42
N PRO A 139 -20.43 41.84 -11.40
CA PRO A 139 -19.81 40.68 -12.04
C PRO A 139 -20.43 39.34 -11.60
N ILE A 140 -20.86 39.25 -10.34
CA ILE A 140 -21.52 38.07 -9.77
C ILE A 140 -22.91 37.86 -10.39
N ALA A 141 -23.73 38.91 -10.46
CA ALA A 141 -25.07 38.82 -11.03
C ALA A 141 -25.02 38.42 -12.52
N LEU A 142 -24.07 38.98 -13.27
CA LEU A 142 -23.84 38.60 -14.66
C LEU A 142 -23.43 37.12 -14.76
N SER A 143 -22.46 36.68 -13.95
CA SER A 143 -21.98 35.28 -13.93
C SER A 143 -23.13 34.28 -13.71
N ILE A 144 -24.01 34.55 -12.75
CA ILE A 144 -25.17 33.70 -12.46
C ILE A 144 -26.12 33.61 -13.67
N ARG A 145 -26.34 34.72 -14.38
CA ARG A 145 -27.24 34.77 -15.55
C ARG A 145 -26.67 34.03 -16.75
N ILE A 146 -25.37 34.16 -17.00
CA ILE A 146 -24.71 33.50 -18.14
C ILE A 146 -24.33 32.03 -17.86
N SER A 147 -24.48 31.54 -16.62
CA SER A 147 -24.18 30.16 -16.23
C SER A 147 -25.23 29.17 -16.77
N LYS A 148 -25.20 28.97 -18.09
CA LYS A 148 -26.05 28.05 -18.87
C LYS A 148 -25.17 27.29 -19.88
N LYS A 149 -25.65 26.18 -20.43
CA LYS A 149 -24.89 25.35 -21.40
C LYS A 149 -25.03 25.87 -22.83
N TRP A 150 -24.25 26.88 -23.21
CA TRP A 150 -24.30 27.48 -24.56
C TRP A 150 -22.94 27.52 -25.28
N LEU A 151 -21.83 27.21 -24.62
CA LEU A 151 -20.51 27.12 -25.27
C LEU A 151 -20.29 25.71 -25.82
N LYS A 152 -19.98 25.62 -27.11
CA LYS A 152 -19.63 24.37 -27.77
C LYS A 152 -18.16 24.03 -27.49
N THR A 153 -17.95 22.80 -27.06
CA THR A 153 -16.62 22.21 -26.85
C THR A 153 -16.47 20.95 -27.68
N THR A 154 -15.25 20.42 -27.77
CA THR A 154 -14.96 19.13 -28.43
C THR A 154 -15.70 17.94 -27.81
N ILE A 155 -16.31 18.12 -26.62
CA ILE A 155 -17.11 17.11 -25.90
C ILE A 155 -18.56 17.57 -25.65
N GLY A 156 -19.08 18.46 -26.51
CA GLY A 156 -20.47 18.95 -26.48
C GLY A 156 -20.65 20.32 -25.82
N TYR A 157 -21.90 20.72 -25.57
CA TYR A 157 -22.21 22.03 -24.98
C TYR A 157 -22.00 22.04 -23.46
N ARG A 158 -21.29 23.05 -22.96
CA ARG A 158 -20.86 23.16 -21.56
C ARG A 158 -21.13 24.57 -21.00
N PHE A 159 -21.09 24.67 -19.68
CA PHE A 159 -21.15 25.95 -18.97
C PHE A 159 -19.84 26.73 -19.15
N PRO A 160 -19.86 28.08 -19.13
CA PRO A 160 -18.66 28.90 -19.25
C PRO A 160 -17.52 28.54 -18.28
N ASP A 161 -17.85 28.22 -17.03
CA ASP A 161 -16.87 27.82 -15.99
C ASP A 161 -16.37 26.37 -16.14
N LYS A 162 -16.90 25.62 -17.10
CA LYS A 162 -16.55 24.23 -17.41
C LYS A 162 -15.97 24.05 -18.82
N CYS A 163 -15.44 25.12 -19.41
CA CYS A 163 -14.77 25.12 -20.72
C CYS A 163 -13.33 25.61 -20.60
N LEU A 164 -12.48 25.24 -21.57
CA LEU A 164 -11.13 25.78 -21.73
C LEU A 164 -10.91 26.31 -23.15
N LEU A 165 -10.09 27.34 -23.27
CA LEU A 165 -9.49 27.71 -24.54
C LEU A 165 -8.26 26.84 -24.80
N PHE A 166 -8.09 26.37 -26.03
CA PHE A 166 -6.95 25.55 -26.39
C PHE A 166 -5.74 26.44 -26.69
N ASN A 167 -4.77 26.44 -25.79
CA ASN A 167 -3.53 27.18 -25.99
C ASN A 167 -2.63 26.44 -27.00
N SER A 168 -2.15 27.12 -28.04
CA SER A 168 -1.25 26.52 -29.04
C SER A 168 0.05 25.98 -28.42
N SER A 169 0.53 26.56 -27.32
CA SER A 169 1.67 26.05 -26.56
C SER A 169 1.41 24.69 -25.89
N TRP A 170 0.14 24.28 -25.75
CA TRP A 170 -0.23 22.95 -25.28
C TRP A 170 -0.31 21.93 -26.42
N GLY A 171 -0.28 22.35 -27.69
CA GLY A 171 -0.40 21.46 -28.84
C GLY A 171 0.70 20.42 -28.98
N SER A 172 1.87 20.66 -28.35
CA SER A 172 2.93 19.66 -28.26
C SER A 172 2.67 18.57 -27.21
N TYR A 173 1.66 18.75 -26.34
CA TYR A 173 1.37 17.85 -25.20
C TYR A 173 -0.04 17.26 -25.25
N LEU A 174 -1.04 18.07 -25.60
CA LEU A 174 -2.45 17.71 -25.60
C LEU A 174 -3.03 17.80 -27.01
N LYS A 175 -4.01 16.94 -27.30
CA LYS A 175 -4.93 17.09 -28.42
C LYS A 175 -6.17 17.86 -27.99
N ARG A 176 -6.87 18.48 -28.95
CA ARG A 176 -8.15 19.17 -28.71
C ARG A 176 -9.25 18.25 -28.14
N THR A 177 -9.12 16.94 -28.29
CA THR A 177 -10.05 15.95 -27.73
C THR A 177 -9.75 15.59 -26.27
N ASP A 178 -8.59 15.99 -25.73
CA ASP A 178 -8.12 15.52 -24.42
C ASP A 178 -8.79 16.26 -23.24
N GLY A 179 -9.57 17.31 -23.51
CA GLY A 179 -10.28 18.08 -22.49
C GLY A 179 -11.48 18.85 -23.06
N PRO A 180 -12.18 19.64 -22.23
CA PRO A 180 -13.38 20.40 -22.61
C PRO A 180 -13.02 21.68 -23.36
N PHE A 181 -12.22 21.54 -24.41
CA PHE A 181 -11.74 22.67 -25.18
C PHE A 181 -12.84 23.23 -26.07
N ILE A 182 -12.95 24.55 -26.11
CA ILE A 182 -13.84 25.26 -27.03
C ILE A 182 -13.53 24.81 -28.46
N ASP A 183 -14.60 24.50 -29.19
CA ASP A 183 -14.52 23.95 -30.55
C ASP A 183 -14.12 25.05 -31.54
N GLU A 184 -12.81 25.27 -31.70
CA GLU A 184 -12.27 26.28 -32.61
C GLU A 184 -12.69 26.05 -34.08
N ASP A 185 -12.92 24.80 -34.48
CA ASP A 185 -13.35 24.48 -35.84
C ASP A 185 -14.81 24.92 -36.07
N PHE A 186 -15.63 24.86 -35.02
CA PHE A 186 -16.97 25.44 -35.02
C PHE A 186 -16.96 26.97 -35.00
N TYR A 187 -16.11 27.60 -34.16
CA TYR A 187 -16.11 29.05 -33.99
C TYR A 187 -15.26 29.82 -34.99
N GLY A 188 -14.30 29.18 -35.65
CA GLY A 188 -13.38 29.80 -36.61
C GLY A 188 -12.36 30.78 -35.99
N VAL A 189 -12.14 30.72 -34.68
CA VAL A 189 -11.23 31.64 -33.96
C VAL A 189 -10.34 30.86 -32.99
N THR A 190 -9.02 31.03 -33.12
CA THR A 190 -8.02 30.60 -32.13
C THR A 190 -7.88 31.65 -31.02
N LEU A 191 -8.09 31.26 -29.78
CA LEU A 191 -7.96 32.13 -28.60
C LEU A 191 -6.99 31.50 -27.60
N ASP A 192 -6.14 32.31 -26.99
CA ASP A 192 -5.10 31.85 -26.06
C ASP A 192 -5.41 32.28 -24.60
N PHE A 193 -5.40 31.33 -23.65
CA PHE A 193 -5.54 31.60 -22.22
C PHE A 193 -4.63 30.69 -21.37
N ARG A 194 -4.32 31.11 -20.14
CA ARG A 194 -3.43 30.39 -19.21
C ARG A 194 -4.13 29.91 -17.94
N LYS A 195 -3.74 28.70 -17.51
CA LYS A 195 -4.14 27.92 -16.31
C LYS A 195 -5.50 27.21 -16.39
N GLY A 196 -5.50 26.02 -17.01
CA GLY A 196 -6.66 25.12 -17.10
C GLY A 196 -6.45 23.70 -16.56
N TYR A 197 -5.28 23.38 -16.01
CA TYR A 197 -4.92 22.01 -15.61
C TYR A 197 -5.86 21.35 -14.58
N PRO A 198 -6.54 22.04 -13.63
CA PRO A 198 -7.51 21.36 -12.75
C PRO A 198 -8.73 20.85 -13.52
N LEU A 199 -9.15 21.60 -14.55
CA LEU A 199 -10.27 21.21 -15.39
C LEU A 199 -9.88 20.11 -16.39
N ILE A 200 -8.61 20.08 -16.84
CA ILE A 200 -8.08 18.94 -17.60
C ILE A 200 -8.02 17.69 -16.72
N ALA A 201 -7.54 17.81 -15.49
CA ALA A 201 -7.51 16.71 -14.54
C ALA A 201 -8.91 16.15 -14.26
N SER A 202 -9.92 17.01 -14.07
CA SER A 202 -11.31 16.55 -13.88
C SER A 202 -11.92 15.86 -15.11
N HIS A 203 -11.27 15.95 -16.27
CA HIS A 203 -11.70 15.26 -17.48
C HIS A 203 -11.05 13.90 -17.70
N LEU A 204 -10.07 13.51 -16.88
CA LEU A 204 -9.45 12.19 -16.95
C LEU A 204 -10.49 11.06 -16.88
N ASP A 205 -11.48 11.18 -16.01
CA ASP A 205 -12.53 10.16 -15.77
C ASP A 205 -13.42 9.87 -17.00
N PHE A 206 -13.44 10.77 -17.99
CA PHE A 206 -14.21 10.58 -19.23
C PHE A 206 -13.42 9.87 -20.33
N HIS A 207 -12.14 9.61 -20.12
CA HIS A 207 -11.27 8.92 -21.07
C HIS A 207 -11.10 7.46 -20.68
N VAL A 208 -11.09 6.59 -21.69
CA VAL A 208 -10.91 5.13 -21.52
C VAL A 208 -9.70 4.60 -22.29
N GLN A 209 -9.03 5.44 -23.08
CA GLN A 209 -7.92 5.03 -23.92
C GLN A 209 -6.58 5.42 -23.29
N LEU A 210 -5.72 4.42 -23.05
CA LEU A 210 -4.39 4.60 -22.47
C LEU A 210 -3.57 5.72 -23.15
N PRO A 211 -3.48 5.83 -24.49
CA PRO A 211 -2.68 6.88 -25.12
C PRO A 211 -3.16 8.30 -24.82
N THR A 212 -4.46 8.50 -24.61
CA THR A 212 -5.03 9.81 -24.25
C THR A 212 -4.77 10.13 -22.79
N ILE A 213 -4.95 9.14 -21.91
CA ILE A 213 -4.71 9.28 -20.48
C ILE A 213 -3.23 9.56 -20.19
N VAL A 214 -2.31 8.85 -20.87
CA VAL A 214 -0.85 9.08 -20.77
C VAL A 214 -0.48 10.49 -21.23
N ARG A 215 -1.04 11.00 -22.33
CA ARG A 215 -0.83 12.40 -22.75
C ARG A 215 -1.27 13.39 -21.67
N ILE A 216 -2.45 13.17 -21.09
CA ILE A 216 -2.98 14.04 -20.03
C ILE A 216 -2.09 13.98 -18.79
N TYR A 217 -1.68 12.80 -18.32
CA TYR A 217 -0.77 12.67 -17.19
C TYR A 217 0.57 13.35 -17.44
N ASN A 218 1.16 13.21 -18.64
CA ASN A 218 2.39 13.90 -19.01
C ASN A 218 2.24 15.43 -18.95
N TYR A 219 1.11 15.95 -19.42
CA TYR A 219 0.80 17.38 -19.31
C TYR A 219 0.65 17.82 -17.85
N LEU A 220 -0.08 17.06 -17.03
CA LEU A 220 -0.29 17.38 -15.61
C LEU A 220 1.01 17.33 -14.81
N SER A 221 1.87 16.34 -15.08
CA SER A 221 3.22 16.22 -14.53
C SER A 221 4.06 17.46 -14.83
N LYS A 222 4.10 17.91 -16.09
CA LYS A 222 4.81 19.15 -16.50
C LYS A 222 4.25 20.41 -15.83
N CYS A 223 2.95 20.44 -15.54
CA CYS A 223 2.32 21.55 -14.85
C CYS A 223 2.55 21.53 -13.33
N GLY A 224 3.18 20.48 -12.78
CA GLY A 224 3.34 20.29 -11.34
C GLY A 224 2.00 20.12 -10.61
N TRP A 225 0.97 19.62 -11.30
CA TRP A 225 -0.34 19.43 -10.73
C TRP A 225 -0.33 18.33 -9.67
N LYS A 226 -1.14 18.50 -8.62
CA LYS A 226 -1.37 17.50 -7.58
C LYS A 226 -2.86 17.34 -7.32
N PRO A 227 -3.34 16.11 -7.04
CA PRO A 227 -4.72 15.87 -6.62
C PRO A 227 -5.07 16.68 -5.37
N ASP A 228 -6.26 17.29 -5.36
CA ASP A 228 -6.80 18.08 -4.25
C ASP A 228 -7.76 17.29 -3.36
N SER A 229 -8.09 16.04 -3.73
CA SER A 229 -9.03 15.18 -3.04
C SER A 229 -8.68 13.69 -3.23
N GLU A 230 -9.16 12.83 -2.33
CA GLU A 230 -8.96 11.38 -2.43
C GLU A 230 -9.59 10.78 -3.70
N VAL A 231 -10.68 11.35 -4.21
CA VAL A 231 -11.29 10.91 -5.47
C VAL A 231 -10.35 11.20 -6.65
N ALA A 232 -9.71 12.38 -6.64
CA ALA A 232 -8.74 12.76 -7.65
C ALA A 232 -7.41 11.98 -7.55
N LYS A 233 -7.17 11.24 -6.46
CA LYS A 233 -5.99 10.37 -6.31
C LYS A 233 -6.13 9.00 -7.00
N ARG A 234 -7.27 8.71 -7.64
CA ARG A 234 -7.38 7.46 -8.39
C ARG A 234 -6.45 7.47 -9.60
N ILE A 235 -5.89 6.30 -9.90
CA ILE A 235 -4.96 6.08 -11.01
C ILE A 235 -5.64 5.14 -12.00
N TRP A 236 -5.60 5.50 -13.27
CA TRP A 236 -6.14 4.66 -14.33
C TRP A 236 -5.13 3.59 -14.72
N ILE A 237 -5.56 2.33 -14.70
CA ILE A 237 -4.75 1.16 -15.06
C ILE A 237 -5.42 0.43 -16.23
N PRO A 238 -4.68 0.12 -17.32
CA PRO A 238 -5.25 -0.66 -18.42
C PRO A 238 -5.50 -2.12 -18.01
N ASN A 239 -6.70 -2.62 -18.29
CA ASN A 239 -7.06 -4.04 -18.16
C ASN A 239 -6.82 -4.79 -19.49
N LEU A 240 -6.87 -6.13 -19.48
CA LEU A 240 -6.59 -7.00 -20.65
C LEU A 240 -7.41 -6.65 -21.91
N ASN A 241 -8.61 -6.08 -21.73
CA ASN A 241 -9.50 -5.66 -22.82
C ASN A 241 -9.40 -4.16 -23.17
N GLN A 242 -8.37 -3.45 -22.69
CA GLN A 242 -8.16 -2.00 -22.86
C GLN A 242 -9.26 -1.06 -22.34
N ILE A 243 -10.28 -1.57 -21.65
CA ILE A 243 -11.34 -0.74 -21.04
C ILE A 243 -10.85 -0.05 -19.75
N GLY A 244 -9.76 -0.56 -19.17
CA GLY A 244 -9.11 -0.02 -17.97
C GLY A 244 -9.98 0.05 -16.72
N GLU A 245 -9.38 0.41 -15.61
CA GLU A 245 -10.06 0.62 -14.34
C GLU A 245 -9.40 1.72 -13.52
N TRP A 246 -10.21 2.42 -12.72
CA TRP A 246 -9.74 3.42 -11.77
C TRP A 246 -9.46 2.77 -10.44
N VAL A 247 -8.21 2.83 -10.00
CA VAL A 247 -7.72 2.16 -8.80
C VAL A 247 -7.26 3.20 -7.78
N ILE A 248 -7.47 2.94 -6.49
CA ILE A 248 -6.96 3.78 -5.42
C ILE A 248 -5.44 3.62 -5.25
N THR A 249 -4.78 4.63 -4.68
CA THR A 249 -3.32 4.67 -4.51
C THR A 249 -2.78 3.53 -3.66
N GLU A 250 -3.55 3.03 -2.70
CA GLU A 250 -3.14 2.00 -1.73
C GLU A 250 -3.02 0.60 -2.34
N GLU A 251 -3.63 0.41 -3.51
CA GLU A 251 -3.57 -0.82 -4.30
C GLU A 251 -2.46 -0.77 -5.37
N CYS A 252 -1.73 0.34 -5.48
CA CYS A 252 -0.69 0.57 -6.46
C CYS A 252 0.71 0.58 -5.83
N VAL A 253 1.70 0.11 -6.59
CA VAL A 253 3.14 0.27 -6.32
C VAL A 253 3.87 0.58 -7.62
N LEU A 254 4.98 1.31 -7.55
CA LEU A 254 5.75 1.60 -8.77
C LEU A 254 6.41 0.32 -9.29
N HIS A 255 7.06 -0.43 -8.39
CA HIS A 255 7.86 -1.59 -8.74
C HIS A 255 7.57 -2.79 -7.83
N ASP A 256 7.55 -4.00 -8.40
CA ASP A 256 7.53 -5.28 -7.68
C ASP A 256 8.65 -6.16 -8.22
N LYS A 257 9.87 -5.93 -7.72
CA LYS A 257 11.10 -6.62 -8.18
C LYS A 257 11.01 -8.14 -8.02
N ASP A 258 10.32 -8.60 -6.98
CA ASP A 258 10.23 -10.02 -6.64
C ASP A 258 9.03 -10.72 -7.33
N GLY A 259 8.07 -9.94 -7.83
CA GLY A 259 6.87 -10.43 -8.52
C GLY A 259 5.83 -11.07 -7.59
N LEU A 260 6.02 -10.95 -6.26
CA LEU A 260 5.20 -11.60 -5.23
C LEU A 260 3.81 -10.98 -5.10
N PHE A 261 3.62 -9.72 -5.51
CA PHE A 261 2.40 -8.96 -5.29
C PHE A 261 1.57 -8.77 -6.54
N SER A 262 1.99 -9.33 -7.67
CA SER A 262 1.32 -9.18 -8.97
C SER A 262 -0.19 -9.54 -8.98
N SER A 263 -0.65 -10.38 -8.04
CA SER A 263 -2.06 -10.74 -7.86
C SER A 263 -2.84 -9.83 -6.89
N GLN A 264 -2.15 -9.05 -6.05
CA GLN A 264 -2.74 -8.22 -4.99
C GLN A 264 -2.58 -6.72 -5.24
N LEU A 265 -1.53 -6.31 -5.95
CA LEU A 265 -1.18 -4.92 -6.22
C LEU A 265 -1.02 -4.67 -7.72
N LYS A 266 -1.36 -3.45 -8.13
CA LYS A 266 -1.13 -2.94 -9.49
C LYS A 266 0.26 -2.34 -9.56
N VAL A 267 1.13 -2.98 -10.34
CA VAL A 267 2.52 -2.54 -10.55
C VAL A 267 2.57 -1.59 -11.74
N LEU A 268 2.88 -0.31 -11.49
CA LEU A 268 2.73 0.76 -12.49
C LEU A 268 3.78 0.71 -13.61
N ASP A 269 5.00 0.25 -13.32
CA ASP A 269 6.09 0.14 -14.29
C ASP A 269 5.81 -0.81 -15.47
N LYS A 270 4.79 -1.67 -15.34
CA LYS A 270 4.32 -2.56 -16.42
C LYS A 270 3.55 -1.82 -17.50
N TYR A 271 3.01 -0.65 -17.18
CA TYR A 271 2.04 0.07 -18.03
C TYR A 271 2.49 1.48 -18.40
N LEU A 272 3.35 2.09 -17.59
CA LEU A 272 3.70 3.50 -17.65
C LEU A 272 5.21 3.69 -17.77
N GLU A 273 5.61 4.76 -18.46
CA GLU A 273 7.02 5.14 -18.65
C GLU A 273 7.62 5.70 -17.36
N THR A 274 8.94 5.60 -17.22
CA THR A 274 9.69 5.98 -16.00
C THR A 274 9.43 7.41 -15.54
N GLU A 275 9.32 8.37 -16.46
CA GLU A 275 9.05 9.79 -16.12
C GLU A 275 7.69 9.98 -15.42
N LEU A 276 6.71 9.15 -15.74
CA LEU A 276 5.40 9.18 -15.09
C LEU A 276 5.42 8.50 -13.72
N LEU A 277 6.30 7.52 -13.49
CA LEU A 277 6.43 6.87 -12.18
C LEU A 277 6.85 7.88 -11.11
N ASP A 278 7.78 8.78 -11.44
CA ASP A 278 8.18 9.89 -10.55
C ASP A 278 7.00 10.82 -10.24
N PHE A 279 6.15 11.07 -11.23
CA PHE A 279 4.93 11.86 -11.03
C PHE A 279 3.96 11.17 -10.07
N PHE A 280 3.72 9.85 -10.22
CA PHE A 280 2.85 9.11 -9.31
C PHE A 280 3.42 8.99 -7.90
N SER A 281 4.75 8.88 -7.77
CA SER A 281 5.43 8.97 -6.46
C SER A 281 5.17 10.31 -5.78
N ASN A 282 5.44 11.42 -6.49
CA ASN A 282 5.48 12.76 -5.91
C ASN A 282 4.11 13.45 -5.76
N ALA A 283 3.19 13.20 -6.70
CA ALA A 283 1.88 13.84 -6.73
C ALA A 283 0.80 12.99 -6.05
N PHE A 284 0.86 11.66 -6.20
CA PHE A 284 -0.13 10.74 -5.66
C PHE A 284 0.31 10.02 -4.38
N GLY A 285 1.62 10.01 -4.08
CA GLY A 285 2.16 9.32 -2.91
C GLY A 285 2.22 7.80 -3.07
N VAL A 286 2.30 7.30 -4.31
CA VAL A 286 2.44 5.86 -4.57
C VAL A 286 3.81 5.39 -4.10
N GLY A 287 3.84 4.33 -3.29
CA GLY A 287 5.08 3.75 -2.78
C GLY A 287 5.95 3.15 -3.89
N GLU A 288 7.26 3.37 -3.82
CA GLU A 288 8.22 2.86 -4.81
C GLU A 288 8.26 1.31 -4.82
N TYR A 289 8.21 0.70 -3.64
CA TYR A 289 8.17 -0.75 -3.44
C TYR A 289 7.10 -1.13 -2.41
N PRO A 290 6.62 -2.39 -2.38
CA PRO A 290 5.73 -2.87 -1.33
C PRO A 290 6.35 -2.69 0.07
N SER A 291 5.57 -2.14 1.00
CA SER A 291 6.03 -1.91 2.37
C SER A 291 6.16 -3.20 3.18
N VAL A 292 6.86 -3.14 4.32
CA VAL A 292 6.98 -4.26 5.26
C VAL A 292 5.59 -4.76 5.71
N ASP A 293 4.62 -3.86 5.89
CA ASP A 293 3.24 -4.22 6.23
C ASP A 293 2.55 -5.03 5.12
N LYS A 294 2.79 -4.68 3.85
CA LYS A 294 2.28 -5.46 2.70
C LYS A 294 2.87 -6.87 2.70
N TYR A 295 4.16 -7.03 2.97
CA TYR A 295 4.80 -8.35 3.17
C TYR A 295 4.21 -9.12 4.36
N CYS A 296 4.00 -8.47 5.51
CA CYS A 296 3.37 -9.12 6.66
C CYS A 296 1.95 -9.62 6.33
N ASN A 297 1.18 -8.82 5.58
CA ASN A 297 -0.16 -9.22 5.15
C ASN A 297 -0.13 -10.35 4.11
N LEU A 298 0.82 -10.32 3.17
CA LEU A 298 1.05 -11.40 2.21
C LEU A 298 1.25 -12.74 2.92
N TRP A 299 2.10 -12.77 3.96
CA TRP A 299 2.33 -13.97 4.74
C TRP A 299 1.06 -14.48 5.43
N LYS A 300 0.28 -13.59 6.06
CA LYS A 300 -1.01 -13.96 6.69
C LYS A 300 -2.01 -14.55 5.69
N VAL A 301 -2.04 -14.04 4.46
CA VAL A 301 -2.86 -14.60 3.37
C VAL A 301 -2.39 -16.02 3.04
N TRP A 302 -1.08 -16.27 2.96
CA TRP A 302 -0.54 -17.62 2.77
C TRP A 302 -0.87 -18.56 3.93
N GLU A 303 -0.76 -18.11 5.18
CA GLU A 303 -1.07 -18.91 6.38
C GLU A 303 -2.53 -19.38 6.44
N SER A 304 -3.45 -18.51 6.02
CA SER A 304 -4.90 -18.71 6.08
C SER A 304 -5.47 -19.46 4.87
N SER A 305 -4.87 -19.30 3.70
CA SER A 305 -5.36 -19.92 2.46
C SER A 305 -5.00 -21.41 2.32
N GLY A 306 -4.14 -21.95 3.19
CA GLY A 306 -3.62 -23.32 3.04
C GLY A 306 -2.78 -23.49 1.77
N HIS A 307 -2.30 -22.38 1.21
CA HIS A 307 -1.56 -22.35 -0.04
C HIS A 307 -0.20 -23.05 0.11
N ARG A 308 0.13 -23.94 -0.82
CA ARG A 308 1.47 -24.56 -0.90
C ARG A 308 2.40 -23.60 -1.62
N LEU A 309 3.39 -23.08 -0.91
CA LEU A 309 4.35 -22.12 -1.45
C LEU A 309 5.36 -22.81 -2.35
N SER A 310 5.77 -22.15 -3.43
CA SER A 310 6.95 -22.58 -4.19
C SER A 310 8.21 -22.26 -3.39
N HIS A 311 9.27 -23.07 -3.58
CA HIS A 311 10.58 -22.76 -2.99
C HIS A 311 11.07 -21.37 -3.40
N ALA A 312 10.89 -21.00 -4.68
CA ALA A 312 11.29 -19.70 -5.20
C ALA A 312 10.57 -18.52 -4.52
N ASP A 313 9.25 -18.61 -4.31
CA ASP A 313 8.47 -17.53 -3.70
C ASP A 313 8.79 -17.38 -2.21
N CYS A 314 9.01 -18.50 -1.52
CA CYS A 314 9.46 -18.50 -0.13
C CYS A 314 10.86 -17.85 0.00
N CYS A 315 11.80 -18.21 -0.88
CA CYS A 315 13.13 -17.61 -0.89
C CYS A 315 13.09 -16.09 -1.13
N LYS A 316 12.25 -15.62 -2.06
CA LYS A 316 12.07 -14.18 -2.31
C LYS A 316 11.55 -13.46 -1.06
N PHE A 317 10.53 -14.03 -0.41
CA PHE A 317 9.97 -13.48 0.83
C PHE A 317 11.04 -13.34 1.92
N TRP A 318 11.76 -14.42 2.23
CA TRP A 318 12.77 -14.41 3.30
C TRP A 318 14.00 -13.58 2.96
N SER A 319 14.34 -13.46 1.67
CA SER A 319 15.39 -12.54 1.20
C SER A 319 15.03 -11.09 1.49
N PHE A 320 13.75 -10.71 1.37
CA PHE A 320 13.27 -9.39 1.77
C PHE A 320 13.35 -9.21 3.29
N VAL A 321 12.82 -10.15 4.07
CA VAL A 321 12.82 -10.09 5.54
C VAL A 321 14.23 -9.94 6.11
N SER A 322 15.19 -10.71 5.57
CA SER A 322 16.60 -10.64 5.99
C SER A 322 17.24 -9.28 5.73
N LYS A 323 16.92 -8.63 4.60
CA LYS A 323 17.49 -7.32 4.23
C LYS A 323 16.92 -6.16 5.04
N HIS A 324 15.66 -6.25 5.45
CA HIS A 324 14.94 -5.15 6.10
C HIS A 324 14.88 -5.25 7.63
N GLY A 325 15.61 -6.19 8.24
CA GLY A 325 15.78 -6.28 9.70
C GLY A 325 14.49 -6.56 10.46
N SER A 326 13.46 -7.10 9.79
CA SER A 326 12.14 -7.34 10.36
C SER A 326 11.98 -8.75 10.94
N ALA A 327 13.05 -9.56 10.97
CA ALA A 327 13.00 -10.95 11.40
C ALA A 327 12.47 -11.11 12.84
N GLU A 328 12.92 -10.26 13.76
CA GLU A 328 12.46 -10.28 15.16
C GLU A 328 10.98 -9.88 15.26
N THR A 329 10.56 -8.85 14.52
CA THR A 329 9.16 -8.37 14.50
C THR A 329 8.22 -9.36 13.81
N LEU A 330 8.71 -10.12 12.83
CA LEU A 330 7.96 -11.19 12.17
C LEU A 330 7.88 -12.42 13.06
N ALA A 331 8.98 -12.86 13.68
CA ALA A 331 9.01 -14.07 14.50
C ALA A 331 7.90 -14.11 15.57
N ASP A 332 7.63 -12.99 16.22
CA ASP A 332 6.55 -12.89 17.22
C ASP A 332 5.14 -12.96 16.59
N ARG A 333 4.98 -12.47 15.35
CA ARG A 333 3.69 -12.37 14.63
C ARG A 333 3.36 -13.59 13.80
N LEU A 334 4.35 -14.42 13.48
CA LEU A 334 4.18 -15.65 12.71
C LEU A 334 3.44 -16.70 13.56
N VAL A 335 2.43 -17.31 12.95
CA VAL A 335 1.70 -18.45 13.54
C VAL A 335 2.22 -19.75 12.94
N LYS A 336 2.61 -19.71 11.66
CA LYS A 336 3.15 -20.86 10.92
C LYS A 336 4.54 -20.58 10.35
N LEU A 337 5.33 -21.64 10.24
CA LEU A 337 6.68 -21.65 9.69
C LEU A 337 6.73 -22.49 8.41
N PRO A 338 7.62 -22.14 7.47
CA PRO A 338 7.85 -22.93 6.26
C PRO A 338 8.57 -24.24 6.62
N VAL A 339 8.00 -25.36 6.17
CA VAL A 339 8.54 -26.72 6.31
C VAL A 339 8.61 -27.36 4.94
N GLU A 340 9.75 -27.96 4.62
CA GLU A 340 9.96 -28.69 3.38
C GLU A 340 9.18 -30.01 3.41
N SER A 341 8.46 -30.31 2.33
CA SER A 341 7.74 -31.59 2.21
C SER A 341 8.67 -32.65 1.63
N SER A 342 8.71 -33.83 2.24
CA SER A 342 9.48 -34.99 1.74
C SER A 342 9.09 -35.42 0.31
N ASP A 343 7.88 -35.05 -0.14
CA ASP A 343 7.27 -35.61 -1.34
C ASP A 343 7.13 -34.59 -2.48
N SER A 344 7.55 -33.32 -2.30
CA SER A 344 7.49 -32.30 -3.37
C SER A 344 8.39 -31.09 -3.12
N ASP A 345 8.85 -30.42 -4.18
CA ASP A 345 9.55 -29.11 -4.19
C ASP A 345 8.64 -27.94 -3.75
N ARG A 346 7.76 -28.20 -2.77
CA ARG A 346 6.76 -27.29 -2.25
C ARG A 346 6.91 -27.18 -0.75
N ILE A 347 6.75 -25.95 -0.28
CA ILE A 347 6.85 -25.59 1.12
C ILE A 347 5.46 -25.59 1.73
N LEU A 348 5.32 -26.32 2.84
CA LEU A 348 4.14 -26.35 3.68
C LEU A 348 4.28 -25.32 4.80
N LEU A 349 3.21 -24.65 5.18
CA LEU A 349 3.18 -23.81 6.37
C LEU A 349 2.59 -24.61 7.55
N SER A 350 3.44 -24.98 8.51
CA SER A 350 3.06 -25.72 9.74
C SER A 350 3.04 -24.79 10.94
N ASN A 351 2.21 -25.03 11.97
CA ASN A 351 2.21 -24.13 13.12
C ASN A 351 3.58 -24.09 13.78
N LYS A 352 4.01 -22.93 14.25
CA LYS A 352 5.34 -22.76 14.85
C LYS A 352 5.59 -23.67 16.07
N HIS A 353 4.53 -24.09 16.75
CA HIS A 353 4.60 -25.04 17.87
C HIS A 353 4.76 -26.50 17.41
N ASP A 354 4.55 -26.75 16.12
CA ASP A 354 4.62 -28.06 15.46
C ASP A 354 5.90 -28.17 14.60
N VAL A 355 6.92 -27.34 14.83
CA VAL A 355 8.17 -27.36 14.06
C VAL A 355 9.38 -27.57 14.98
N PHE A 356 9.98 -28.76 14.86
CA PHE A 356 11.24 -29.18 15.47
C PHE A 356 12.47 -28.88 14.62
N ILE A 357 13.45 -28.21 15.22
CA ILE A 357 14.81 -28.15 14.70
C ILE A 357 15.65 -28.99 15.67
N ALA A 358 16.10 -30.14 15.21
CA ALA A 358 16.92 -31.04 16.00
C ALA A 358 18.33 -30.47 16.17
N ASP A 359 18.72 -30.19 17.40
CA ASP A 359 20.14 -29.92 17.71
C ASP A 359 20.94 -31.23 17.90
N ASP A 360 20.25 -32.37 18.04
CA ASP A 360 20.82 -33.72 18.15
C ASP A 360 20.48 -34.57 16.90
N PRO A 361 21.48 -34.87 16.04
CA PRO A 361 21.29 -35.70 14.84
C PRO A 361 20.80 -37.13 15.14
N GLN A 362 21.13 -37.71 16.30
CA GLN A 362 20.72 -39.07 16.63
C GLN A 362 19.24 -39.11 17.03
N LEU A 363 18.78 -38.08 17.76
CA LEU A 363 17.37 -37.93 18.10
C LEU A 363 16.54 -37.64 16.84
N LYS A 364 17.09 -36.83 15.92
CA LYS A 364 16.50 -36.57 14.61
C LYS A 364 16.27 -37.87 13.83
N ASP A 365 17.32 -38.67 13.63
CA ASP A 365 17.25 -39.97 12.95
C ASP A 365 16.27 -40.94 13.63
N LEU A 366 16.18 -40.90 14.96
CA LEU A 366 15.27 -41.74 15.73
C LEU A 366 13.81 -41.38 15.43
N PHE A 367 13.45 -40.10 15.47
CA PHE A 367 12.07 -39.63 15.27
C PHE A 367 11.64 -39.58 13.79
N GLU A 368 12.55 -39.31 12.86
CA GLU A 368 12.29 -39.35 11.41
C GLU A 368 11.83 -40.75 10.94
N ARG A 369 12.18 -41.82 11.67
CA ARG A 369 11.70 -43.19 11.40
C ARG A 369 10.25 -43.42 11.78
N PHE A 370 9.68 -42.59 12.64
CA PHE A 370 8.33 -42.75 13.17
C PHE A 370 7.36 -41.65 12.68
N SER A 371 7.86 -40.52 12.16
CA SER A 371 7.04 -39.48 11.53
C SER A 371 7.83 -38.67 10.50
N SER A 372 7.17 -38.28 9.42
CA SER A 372 7.69 -37.38 8.38
C SER A 372 7.50 -35.89 8.71
N GLN A 373 7.02 -35.55 9.91
CA GLN A 373 6.83 -34.18 10.38
C GLN A 373 7.80 -33.86 11.53
N PRO A 374 8.18 -32.58 11.72
CA PRO A 374 9.09 -32.18 12.80
C PRO A 374 8.30 -32.01 14.13
N LEU A 375 8.74 -32.63 15.23
CA LEU A 375 7.91 -32.94 16.41
C LEU A 375 8.50 -32.44 17.77
N PHE A 376 7.72 -31.99 18.77
CA PHE A 376 8.23 -31.66 20.14
C PHE A 376 7.26 -31.90 21.33
N GLU A 377 7.70 -32.70 22.31
CA GLU A 377 7.94 -32.40 23.75
C GLU A 377 8.55 -33.67 24.40
N GLU A 378 9.84 -33.68 24.76
CA GLU A 378 10.53 -34.89 25.24
C GLU A 378 10.41 -35.07 26.77
N THR A 379 9.87 -36.20 27.21
CA THR A 379 10.18 -36.75 28.54
C THR A 379 10.92 -38.06 28.41
N SER A 380 12.10 -38.16 29.03
CA SER A 380 12.87 -39.40 29.11
C SER A 380 12.68 -40.07 30.47
N SER A 381 12.40 -41.37 30.44
CA SER A 381 12.36 -42.24 31.63
C SER A 381 13.32 -43.41 31.46
N VAL A 382 13.94 -43.83 32.55
CA VAL A 382 14.97 -44.88 32.58
C VAL A 382 14.41 -46.08 33.32
N ASP A 383 14.41 -47.25 32.67
CA ASP A 383 13.98 -48.53 33.27
C ASP A 383 15.20 -49.45 33.43
N VAL A 384 15.51 -49.85 34.66
CA VAL A 384 16.72 -50.64 34.98
C VAL A 384 16.42 -51.66 36.07
N ALA A 385 16.72 -52.93 35.80
CA ALA A 385 16.34 -54.05 36.66
C ALA A 385 17.32 -54.37 37.82
N GLN A 386 18.57 -53.89 37.79
CA GLN A 386 19.58 -54.13 38.84
C GLN A 386 20.60 -52.98 38.90
N LEU A 387 20.73 -52.35 40.07
CA LEU A 387 21.61 -51.19 40.30
C LEU A 387 22.60 -51.48 41.42
N ASN A 388 23.89 -51.35 41.13
CA ASN A 388 24.94 -51.34 42.15
C ASN A 388 25.48 -49.92 42.31
N GLN A 389 25.44 -49.37 43.52
CA GLN A 389 26.10 -48.09 43.80
C GLN A 389 27.61 -48.29 43.88
N VAL A 390 28.37 -47.53 43.11
CA VAL A 390 29.84 -47.62 43.05
C VAL A 390 30.44 -46.32 43.54
N ASN A 391 31.59 -46.37 44.21
CA ASN A 391 32.34 -45.17 44.59
C ASN A 391 32.97 -44.55 43.33
N PRO A 392 32.49 -43.39 42.84
CA PRO A 392 32.96 -42.82 41.58
C PRO A 392 34.45 -42.42 41.61
N LYS A 393 35.00 -42.16 42.80
CA LYS A 393 36.40 -41.74 43.01
C LYS A 393 37.41 -42.85 42.75
N GLU A 394 37.00 -44.12 42.81
CA GLU A 394 37.90 -45.26 42.67
C GLU A 394 38.08 -45.71 41.22
N ILE A 395 37.20 -45.30 40.29
CA ILE A 395 37.16 -45.90 38.93
C ILE A 395 36.99 -44.87 37.79
N LEU A 396 36.24 -43.77 37.95
CA LEU A 396 35.81 -42.94 36.80
C LEU A 396 35.95 -41.43 36.99
N ILE A 397 35.68 -40.89 38.18
CA ILE A 397 35.88 -39.46 38.50
C ILE A 397 37.24 -39.29 39.18
N ALA A 398 38.29 -39.57 38.41
CA ALA A 398 39.67 -39.44 38.85
C ALA A 398 40.12 -37.97 38.88
N LYS A 399 41.18 -37.69 39.65
CA LYS A 399 41.78 -36.35 39.73
C LYS A 399 42.18 -35.80 38.36
N GLY A 400 42.66 -36.64 37.45
CA GLY A 400 42.99 -36.25 36.08
C GLY A 400 41.79 -35.75 35.27
N LEU A 401 40.60 -36.36 35.40
CA LEU A 401 39.37 -35.88 34.75
C LEU A 401 39.00 -34.48 35.26
N VAL A 402 39.04 -34.27 36.58
CA VAL A 402 38.72 -32.98 37.19
C VAL A 402 39.73 -31.90 36.78
N MET A 403 41.02 -32.24 36.68
CA MET A 403 42.04 -31.33 36.16
C MET A 403 41.74 -30.90 34.73
N LEU A 404 41.44 -31.85 33.86
CA LEU A 404 41.11 -31.57 32.46
C LEU A 404 39.92 -30.62 32.35
N ILE A 405 38.83 -30.91 33.05
CA ILE A 405 37.61 -30.08 33.03
C ILE A 405 37.90 -28.69 33.59
N LEU A 406 38.59 -28.57 34.73
CA LEU A 406 38.92 -27.26 35.30
C LEU A 406 39.79 -26.41 34.36
N GLY A 407 40.79 -27.01 33.72
CA GLY A 407 41.63 -26.29 32.77
C GLY A 407 40.88 -25.88 31.50
N PHE A 408 39.93 -26.69 31.05
CA PHE A 408 39.03 -26.34 29.95
C PHE A 408 38.11 -25.17 30.32
N LEU A 409 37.44 -25.25 31.47
CA LEU A 409 36.53 -24.21 31.96
C LEU A 409 37.25 -22.89 32.33
N ALA A 410 38.54 -22.96 32.67
CA ALA A 410 39.36 -21.78 32.97
C ALA A 410 39.82 -21.03 31.71
N ASN A 411 39.57 -21.56 30.51
CA ASN A 411 39.88 -20.89 29.25
C ASN A 411 39.13 -19.54 29.18
N PRO A 412 39.79 -18.41 28.83
CA PRO A 412 39.14 -17.10 28.72
C PRO A 412 37.89 -17.07 27.84
N VAL A 413 37.83 -17.92 26.80
CA VAL A 413 36.66 -18.06 25.92
C VAL A 413 35.41 -18.49 26.71
N MET A 414 35.57 -19.30 27.76
CA MET A 414 34.47 -19.80 28.58
C MET A 414 33.88 -18.71 29.49
N LYS A 415 34.53 -17.56 29.68
CA LYS A 415 34.06 -16.46 30.54
C LYS A 415 33.50 -16.93 31.90
N MET A 416 34.08 -17.97 32.49
CA MET A 416 33.57 -18.61 33.70
C MET A 416 34.43 -18.23 34.90
N GLY A 417 33.81 -17.66 35.95
CA GLY A 417 34.51 -17.33 37.20
C GLY A 417 34.86 -18.56 38.05
N ALA A 418 35.83 -18.43 38.95
CA ALA A 418 36.32 -19.54 39.78
C ALA A 418 35.21 -20.20 40.62
N LYS A 419 34.31 -19.40 41.20
CA LYS A 419 33.17 -19.90 41.99
C LYS A 419 32.29 -20.85 41.18
N LYS A 420 31.86 -20.42 39.99
CA LYS A 420 31.00 -21.22 39.09
C LYS A 420 31.70 -22.50 38.61
N ARG A 421 33.01 -22.44 38.34
CA ARG A 421 33.80 -23.65 38.02
C ARG A 421 33.80 -24.64 39.19
N HIS A 422 34.05 -24.17 40.41
CA HIS A 422 34.08 -25.03 41.59
C HIS A 422 32.71 -25.63 41.89
N GLU A 423 31.63 -24.85 41.77
CA GLU A 423 30.25 -25.34 41.89
C GLU A 423 29.93 -26.42 40.85
N THR A 424 30.38 -26.24 39.60
CA THR A 424 30.21 -27.24 38.53
C THR A 424 30.92 -28.55 38.85
N ILE A 425 32.19 -28.47 39.32
CA ILE A 425 32.94 -29.66 39.73
C ILE A 425 32.37 -30.29 40.99
N GLN A 426 31.90 -29.50 41.96
CA GLN A 426 31.21 -30.05 43.14
C GLN A 426 29.94 -30.80 42.76
N GLY A 427 29.18 -30.27 41.80
CA GLY A 427 28.04 -30.96 41.21
C GLY A 427 28.44 -32.33 40.68
N LEU A 428 29.50 -32.38 39.86
CA LEU A 428 30.05 -33.62 39.30
C LEU A 428 30.55 -34.60 40.37
N LEU A 429 31.25 -34.12 41.39
CA LEU A 429 31.79 -34.94 42.49
C LEU A 429 30.68 -35.51 43.40
N ASN A 430 29.52 -34.87 43.46
CA ASN A 430 28.38 -35.28 44.28
C ASN A 430 27.37 -36.15 43.51
N ILE A 431 27.63 -36.48 42.24
CA ILE A 431 26.75 -37.34 41.45
C ILE A 431 26.74 -38.75 42.03
N THR A 432 25.56 -39.35 42.12
CA THR A 432 25.40 -40.76 42.48
C THR A 432 25.68 -41.63 41.26
N PHE A 433 26.72 -42.45 41.33
CA PHE A 433 27.09 -43.36 40.24
C PHE A 433 26.46 -44.74 40.45
N LEU A 434 25.73 -45.19 39.44
CA LEU A 434 25.03 -46.47 39.45
C LEU A 434 25.52 -47.32 38.28
N GLU A 435 26.12 -48.47 38.61
CA GLU A 435 26.57 -49.46 37.64
C GLU A 435 25.47 -50.49 37.36
N THR A 436 25.32 -50.84 36.09
CA THR A 436 24.31 -51.76 35.56
C THR A 436 24.98 -52.91 34.79
N VAL A 437 24.38 -54.10 34.82
CA VAL A 437 24.90 -55.27 34.08
C VAL A 437 24.41 -55.26 32.62
N GLU A 438 23.18 -54.83 32.40
CA GLU A 438 22.54 -54.72 31.08
C GLU A 438 22.53 -53.26 30.58
N PRO A 439 22.45 -53.03 29.25
CA PRO A 439 22.29 -51.70 28.69
C PRO A 439 21.04 -50.97 29.23
N ILE A 440 21.16 -49.66 29.42
CA ILE A 440 20.12 -48.80 29.97
C ILE A 440 19.08 -48.55 28.89
N THR A 441 17.82 -48.94 29.14
CA THR A 441 16.72 -48.59 28.24
C THR A 441 16.20 -47.20 28.60
N VAL A 442 16.33 -46.25 27.68
CA VAL A 442 15.77 -44.91 27.78
C VAL A 442 14.52 -44.84 26.90
N ASN A 443 13.38 -44.61 27.53
CA ASN A 443 12.12 -44.38 26.83
C ASN A 443 11.95 -42.88 26.64
N TYR A 444 11.86 -42.47 25.38
CA TYR A 444 11.52 -41.12 24.95
C TYR A 444 10.05 -41.08 24.60
N SER A 445 9.30 -40.18 25.21
CA SER A 445 7.91 -39.91 24.81
C SER A 445 7.79 -38.48 24.31
N LEU A 446 6.96 -38.32 23.29
CA LEU A 446 6.83 -37.09 22.53
C LEU A 446 5.37 -36.74 22.32
N SER A 447 4.92 -35.64 22.90
CA SER A 447 3.53 -35.18 22.77
C SER A 447 3.37 -34.29 21.53
N LEU A 448 2.42 -34.61 20.65
CA LEU A 448 2.07 -33.81 19.50
C LEU A 448 0.92 -32.85 19.84
N SER A 449 0.82 -31.73 19.12
CA SER A 449 -0.30 -30.78 19.25
C SER A 449 -1.65 -31.36 18.82
N SER A 450 -1.63 -32.46 18.06
CA SER A 450 -2.80 -33.29 17.77
C SER A 450 -3.34 -34.04 18.99
N GLY A 451 -2.57 -34.09 20.10
CA GLY A 451 -2.84 -34.90 21.28
C GLY A 451 -2.30 -36.33 21.19
N GLU A 452 -1.66 -36.71 20.09
CA GLU A 452 -1.00 -38.00 19.92
C GLU A 452 0.35 -38.03 20.66
N ILE A 453 0.71 -39.17 21.25
CA ILE A 453 2.00 -39.35 21.93
C ILE A 453 2.80 -40.42 21.19
N VAL A 454 3.95 -40.04 20.65
CA VAL A 454 4.90 -40.96 19.99
C VAL A 454 5.94 -41.41 21.00
N ASN A 455 6.14 -42.73 21.11
CA ASN A 455 7.13 -43.30 22.02
C ASN A 455 8.27 -43.93 21.23
N ALA A 456 9.50 -43.59 21.57
CA ALA A 456 10.72 -44.20 21.03
C ALA A 456 11.55 -44.80 22.18
N ARG A 457 12.25 -45.90 21.92
CA ARG A 457 13.13 -46.55 22.90
C ARG A 457 14.54 -46.58 22.36
N ALA A 458 15.50 -46.18 23.17
CA ALA A 458 16.91 -46.32 22.87
C ALA A 458 17.61 -47.13 23.95
N SER A 459 18.51 -48.00 23.53
CA SER A 459 19.44 -48.69 24.42
C SER A 459 20.71 -47.86 24.52
N LYS A 460 21.04 -47.35 25.71
CA LYS A 460 22.26 -46.57 26.00
C LYS A 460 23.15 -47.32 26.96
N ILE A 461 24.46 -47.21 26.80
CA ILE A 461 25.41 -47.79 27.77
C ILE A 461 25.78 -46.81 28.89
N ILE A 462 25.58 -45.51 28.67
CA ILE A 462 25.80 -44.44 29.65
C ILE A 462 24.64 -43.45 29.55
N HIS A 463 24.13 -43.01 30.70
CA HIS A 463 23.10 -41.98 30.78
C HIS A 463 23.29 -41.11 32.02
N LEU A 464 23.33 -39.79 31.84
CA LEU A 464 23.35 -38.83 32.94
C LEU A 464 21.97 -38.20 33.13
N ASN A 465 21.31 -38.51 34.26
CA ASN A 465 20.11 -37.82 34.68
C ASN A 465 20.47 -36.67 35.61
N ARG A 466 20.50 -35.46 35.03
CA ARG A 466 20.85 -34.24 35.76
C ARG A 466 19.84 -33.88 36.86
N LYS A 467 18.53 -34.06 36.64
CA LYS A 467 17.49 -33.68 37.62
C LYS A 467 17.58 -34.54 38.88
N ALA A 468 17.91 -35.81 38.71
CA ALA A 468 18.08 -36.76 39.81
C ALA A 468 19.52 -36.79 40.37
N SER A 469 20.48 -36.08 39.75
CA SER A 469 21.92 -36.18 40.06
C SER A 469 22.44 -37.63 40.03
N MET A 470 21.97 -38.41 39.05
CA MET A 470 22.32 -39.82 38.88
C MET A 470 23.04 -40.05 37.56
N PHE A 471 24.14 -40.79 37.60
CA PHE A 471 24.87 -41.24 36.43
C PHE A 471 24.80 -42.76 36.36
N PHE A 472 24.17 -43.25 35.30
CA PHE A 472 24.01 -44.66 35.03
C PHE A 472 25.07 -45.07 34.01
N ALA A 473 25.76 -46.16 34.28
CA ALA A 473 26.69 -46.75 33.34
C ALA A 473 26.60 -48.27 33.34
N GLN A 474 26.69 -48.88 32.17
CA GLN A 474 26.92 -50.30 32.07
C GLN A 474 28.33 -50.62 32.57
N LYS A 475 28.49 -51.76 33.25
CA LYS A 475 29.80 -52.24 33.67
C LYS A 475 30.75 -52.34 32.48
N LEU A 476 31.88 -51.63 32.55
CA LEU A 476 32.90 -51.67 31.52
C LEU A 476 33.64 -53.01 31.54
N ASP A 477 33.46 -53.82 30.50
CA ASP A 477 34.28 -55.00 30.25
C ASP A 477 35.58 -54.65 29.53
N ARG A 478 36.64 -54.39 30.29
CA ARG A 478 37.98 -54.07 29.77
C ARG A 478 38.65 -55.22 29.01
N SER A 479 38.12 -56.45 29.11
CA SER A 479 38.67 -57.61 28.39
C SER A 479 38.18 -57.73 26.94
N SER A 480 37.17 -56.93 26.57
CA SER A 480 36.46 -57.02 25.28
C SER A 480 37.11 -56.27 24.10
N GLY A 481 38.34 -55.77 24.28
CA GLY A 481 39.15 -55.16 23.22
C GLY A 481 38.92 -53.65 23.02
N TYR A 482 39.75 -53.03 22.16
CA TYR A 482 39.80 -51.57 21.98
C TYR A 482 38.51 -50.94 21.41
N LYS A 483 37.71 -51.70 20.63
CA LYS A 483 36.46 -51.22 20.06
C LYS A 483 35.44 -50.85 21.15
N ASN A 484 35.23 -51.73 22.11
CA ASN A 484 34.28 -51.49 23.18
C ASN A 484 34.80 -50.43 24.15
N LEU A 485 36.12 -50.36 24.34
CA LEU A 485 36.74 -49.32 25.17
C LEU A 485 36.56 -47.92 24.57
N ILE A 486 36.76 -47.74 23.26
CA ILE A 486 36.57 -46.43 22.61
C ILE A 486 35.09 -46.05 22.51
N GLU A 487 34.21 -47.03 22.29
CA GLU A 487 32.76 -46.82 22.32
C GLU A 487 32.30 -46.33 23.69
N TYR A 488 32.71 -47.01 24.76
CA TYR A 488 32.45 -46.59 26.13
C TYR A 488 33.02 -45.21 26.44
N ALA A 489 34.27 -44.94 26.04
CA ALA A 489 34.91 -43.64 26.24
C ALA A 489 34.14 -42.51 25.55
N THR A 490 33.55 -42.78 24.37
CA THR A 490 32.77 -41.80 23.59
C THR A 490 31.48 -41.44 24.32
N TYR A 491 30.67 -42.43 24.71
CA TYR A 491 29.44 -42.15 25.43
C TYR A 491 29.69 -41.56 26.83
N PHE A 492 30.80 -41.94 27.48
CA PHE A 492 31.20 -41.37 28.76
C PHE A 492 31.55 -39.88 28.61
N SER A 493 32.35 -39.56 27.59
CA SER A 493 32.82 -38.19 27.39
C SER A 493 31.69 -37.25 26.99
N GLU A 494 30.74 -37.70 26.17
CA GLU A 494 29.54 -36.95 25.81
C GLU A 494 28.69 -36.66 27.04
N ALA A 495 28.31 -37.69 27.80
CA ALA A 495 27.44 -37.53 28.97
C ALA A 495 28.05 -36.59 30.03
N ILE A 496 29.36 -36.69 30.29
CA ILE A 496 30.04 -35.79 31.23
C ILE A 496 30.12 -34.37 30.67
N SER A 497 30.40 -34.20 29.38
CA SER A 497 30.54 -32.88 28.76
C SER A 497 29.21 -32.14 28.72
N GLU A 498 28.12 -32.82 28.36
CA GLU A 498 26.76 -32.29 28.41
C GLU A 498 26.35 -31.91 29.83
N GLY A 499 26.68 -32.75 30.81
CA GLY A 499 26.42 -32.47 32.22
C GLY A 499 27.14 -31.22 32.74
N VAL A 500 28.41 -31.05 32.34
CA VAL A 500 29.26 -29.94 32.78
C VAL A 500 28.95 -28.64 32.03
N LEU A 501 28.63 -28.71 30.74
CA LEU A 501 28.47 -27.54 29.84
C LEU A 501 27.02 -27.33 29.37
N TRP A 502 26.02 -27.75 30.15
CA TRP A 502 24.61 -27.66 29.76
C TRP A 502 24.09 -26.25 29.40
N GLU A 503 24.75 -25.18 29.86
CA GLU A 503 24.44 -23.78 29.47
C GLU A 503 25.21 -23.31 28.23
N LYS A 504 26.14 -24.13 27.70
CA LYS A 504 27.15 -23.78 26.70
C LYS A 504 27.40 -24.93 25.73
N ASN A 505 26.34 -25.30 25.00
CA ASN A 505 26.34 -26.44 24.09
C ASN A 505 27.43 -26.37 22.99
N ASP A 506 27.79 -25.16 22.52
CA ASP A 506 28.83 -24.92 21.51
C ASP A 506 30.21 -25.51 21.84
N HIS A 507 30.46 -25.83 23.11
CA HIS A 507 31.75 -26.32 23.58
C HIS A 507 31.72 -27.77 24.07
N VAL A 508 30.55 -28.43 24.05
CA VAL A 508 30.38 -29.82 24.49
C VAL A 508 31.25 -30.76 23.68
N GLY A 509 31.25 -30.65 22.34
CA GLY A 509 32.05 -31.52 21.47
C GLY A 509 33.56 -31.38 21.73
N ALA A 510 34.06 -30.16 21.93
CA ALA A 510 35.48 -29.91 22.20
C ALA A 510 35.93 -30.48 23.55
N LEU A 511 35.08 -30.40 24.59
CA LEU A 511 35.37 -31.03 25.88
C LEU A 511 35.27 -32.56 25.78
N SER A 512 34.27 -33.08 25.06
CA SER A 512 34.04 -34.52 24.88
C SER A 512 35.25 -35.19 24.24
N GLU A 513 35.80 -34.63 23.15
CA GLU A 513 37.00 -35.19 22.52
C GLU A 513 38.21 -35.24 23.47
N LEU A 514 38.39 -34.22 24.32
CA LEU A 514 39.47 -34.21 25.30
C LEU A 514 39.25 -35.24 26.41
N ILE A 515 38.02 -35.36 26.92
CA ILE A 515 37.68 -36.35 27.95
C ILE A 515 37.84 -37.76 27.39
N LYS A 516 37.42 -38.02 26.16
CA LYS A 516 37.58 -39.30 25.47
C LYS A 516 39.06 -39.69 25.37
N LEU A 517 39.92 -38.77 24.92
CA LEU A 517 41.37 -39.01 24.86
C LEU A 517 41.97 -39.25 26.24
N ALA A 518 41.58 -38.47 27.24
CA ALA A 518 42.06 -38.64 28.61
C ALA A 518 41.57 -39.95 29.25
N PHE A 519 40.36 -40.40 28.91
CA PHE A 519 39.80 -41.68 29.34
C PHE A 519 40.64 -42.85 28.82
N MET A 520 41.05 -42.80 27.55
CA MET A 520 41.94 -43.80 26.96
C MET A 520 43.34 -43.84 27.61
N LEU A 521 43.73 -42.75 28.29
CA LEU A 521 44.96 -42.63 29.07
C LEU A 521 44.71 -42.87 30.58
N GLU A 522 43.57 -43.47 30.92
CA GLU A 522 43.15 -43.78 32.29
C GLU A 522 43.15 -42.58 33.23
N PHE A 523 42.95 -41.37 32.69
CA PHE A 523 43.05 -40.11 33.41
C PHE A 523 44.34 -39.95 34.21
N ASN A 524 45.45 -40.52 33.73
CA ASN A 524 46.76 -40.33 34.34
C ASN A 524 47.11 -38.83 34.40
N GLU A 525 47.48 -38.33 35.59
CA GLU A 525 47.68 -36.89 35.81
C GLU A 525 48.74 -36.27 34.91
N GLU A 526 49.88 -36.96 34.72
CA GLU A 526 50.98 -36.46 33.88
C GLU A 526 50.60 -36.44 32.40
N ALA A 527 49.94 -37.52 31.94
CA ALA A 527 49.45 -37.62 30.58
C ALA A 527 48.37 -36.57 30.28
N VAL A 528 47.46 -36.30 31.23
CA VAL A 528 46.45 -35.24 31.11
C VAL A 528 47.10 -33.86 31.08
N ILE A 529 48.10 -33.59 31.93
CA ILE A 529 48.86 -32.33 31.87
C ILE A 529 49.49 -32.14 30.50
N PHE A 530 50.07 -33.20 29.92
CA PHE A 530 50.63 -33.16 28.57
C PHE A 530 49.55 -32.91 27.51
N LEU A 531 48.39 -33.57 27.60
CA LEU A 531 47.24 -33.39 26.70
C LEU A 531 46.70 -31.94 26.70
N MET A 532 46.72 -31.30 27.87
CA MET A 532 46.22 -29.93 28.07
C MET A 532 47.13 -28.86 27.45
N LYS A 533 48.45 -29.04 27.50
CA LYS A 533 49.46 -28.08 27.02
C LYS A 533 49.25 -27.61 25.56
N PRO A 534 49.16 -28.49 24.55
CA PRO A 534 49.01 -28.07 23.15
C PRO A 534 47.66 -27.38 22.87
N LYS A 535 46.68 -27.52 23.77
CA LYS A 535 45.38 -26.84 23.70
C LYS A 535 45.36 -25.52 24.49
N ASN A 536 46.51 -25.06 24.98
CA ASN A 536 46.65 -23.88 25.84
C ASN A 536 45.78 -23.95 27.11
N LEU A 537 45.49 -25.15 27.61
CA LEU A 537 44.73 -25.37 28.83
C LEU A 537 45.67 -25.49 30.01
N GLN A 538 45.32 -24.84 31.13
CA GLN A 538 46.13 -24.86 32.34
C GLN A 538 45.28 -24.70 33.60
N ILE A 539 45.72 -25.31 34.69
CA ILE A 539 45.11 -25.10 36.01
C ILE A 539 45.59 -23.76 36.56
N ILE A 540 44.68 -22.80 36.68
CA ILE A 540 45.00 -21.50 37.25
C ILE A 540 45.20 -21.59 38.77
N LYS A 541 45.95 -20.63 39.35
CA LYS A 541 46.32 -20.61 40.78
C LYS A 541 45.12 -20.76 41.74
N LYS A 542 43.96 -20.20 41.39
CA LYS A 542 42.72 -20.29 42.20
C LYS A 542 42.15 -21.71 42.26
N ASP A 543 42.36 -22.52 41.24
CA ASP A 543 41.79 -23.87 41.13
C ASP A 543 42.72 -24.94 41.74
N LYS A 544 44.02 -24.65 41.86
CA LYS A 544 44.99 -25.55 42.52
C LYS A 544 44.61 -25.84 43.98
N LYS A 545 44.14 -24.82 44.72
CA LYS A 545 43.70 -24.99 46.11
C LYS A 545 42.45 -25.87 46.22
N PHE A 546 41.49 -25.65 45.33
CA PHE A 546 40.26 -26.45 45.27
C PHE A 546 40.58 -27.92 44.93
N LEU A 547 41.43 -28.15 43.93
CA LEU A 547 41.84 -29.49 43.52
C LEU A 547 42.53 -30.26 44.66
N ALA A 548 43.46 -29.61 45.39
CA ALA A 548 44.14 -30.21 46.54
C ALA A 548 43.20 -30.53 47.71
N SER A 549 42.08 -29.80 47.84
CA SER A 549 41.06 -30.08 48.85
C SER A 549 40.11 -31.22 48.43
N ALA A 550 39.80 -31.34 47.14
CA ALA A 550 38.89 -32.36 46.63
C ALA A 550 39.57 -33.75 46.54
N PHE A 551 40.90 -33.75 46.32
CA PHE A 551 41.75 -34.93 46.23
C PHE A 551 43.02 -34.70 47.06
N PRO A 552 42.95 -34.88 48.40
CA PRO A 552 44.14 -34.83 49.25
C PRO A 552 45.12 -35.94 48.83
N SER A 553 46.41 -35.62 48.78
CA SER A 553 47.45 -36.64 48.66
C SER A 553 47.48 -37.44 49.95
N ASP A 554 47.49 -38.78 49.85
CA ASP A 554 47.83 -39.65 50.98
C ASP A 554 49.29 -39.44 51.43
#